data_AF-A0A482VHR0-F1
#
_entry.id   AF-A0A482VHR0-F1
#
_cell.length_a   1.000
_cell.length_b   1.000
_cell.length_c   1.000
_cell.angle_alpha   90.00
_cell.angle_beta   90.00
_cell.angle_gamma   90.00
#
_symmetry.space_group_name_H-M   'P 1'
#
loop_
_entity.id
_entity.type
_entity.pdbx_description
1 polymer ?
#
loop_
_entity_poly.entity_id
_entity_poly.type
_entity_poly.pdbx_seq_one_letter_code
_entity_poly.pdbx_strand_id
1 'polypeptide(L)'
;MKTTVVLLFLTVVVTVYARPEEKYTTKYDNVDLDEIIKSDRLLKNYVNCLLEKGKCTPDGSELKRVLPDALHSECTIVIVAFAAVIGLALARPESEEKYTTKYDDIDLDEILKSKRLIMNYFNCLMEKGPCTADGEELRKVLPDALHNGCQKCSEKHKNGARKIVRHLIDNERELWDQLEAKYDENKEYRKKYQAEIEKEGLKL
;
A
#
# COMPACT_ATOMS: atom_id res chain seq x y z
N MET A 1 25.85 5.97 -5.97
CA MET A 1 24.58 6.73 -6.03
C MET A 1 24.76 8.11 -6.65
N LYS A 2 25.58 9.03 -6.10
CA LYS A 2 25.68 10.41 -6.63
C LYS A 2 26.20 10.50 -8.07
N THR A 3 27.26 9.77 -8.42
CA THR A 3 27.85 9.78 -9.77
C THR A 3 26.98 9.11 -10.83
N THR A 4 26.28 8.04 -10.46
CA THR A 4 25.35 7.32 -11.34
C THR A 4 24.12 8.16 -11.68
N VAL A 5 23.60 8.92 -10.71
CA VAL A 5 22.46 9.84 -10.92
C VAL A 5 22.84 11.01 -11.82
N VAL A 6 24.05 11.55 -11.67
CA VAL A 6 24.56 12.67 -12.50
C VAL A 6 24.75 12.24 -13.95
N LEU A 7 25.29 11.04 -14.21
CA LEU A 7 25.45 10.51 -15.56
C LEU A 7 24.11 10.26 -16.24
N LEU A 8 23.13 9.70 -15.53
CA LEU A 8 21.77 9.49 -16.04
C LEU A 8 21.09 10.81 -16.39
N PHE A 9 21.20 11.81 -15.53
CA PHE A 9 20.66 13.15 -15.78
C PHE A 9 21.29 13.79 -17.03
N LEU A 10 22.62 13.71 -17.16
CA LEU A 10 23.33 14.22 -18.34
C LEU A 10 22.89 13.52 -19.63
N THR A 11 22.67 12.20 -19.60
CA THR A 11 22.21 11.47 -20.79
C THR A 11 20.78 11.84 -21.21
N VAL A 12 19.87 12.01 -20.24
CA VAL A 12 18.48 12.42 -20.53
C VAL A 12 18.47 13.83 -21.12
N VAL A 13 19.22 14.75 -20.53
CA VAL A 13 19.38 16.12 -21.02
C VAL A 13 19.87 16.13 -22.48
N VAL A 14 20.93 15.38 -22.79
CA VAL A 14 21.46 15.29 -24.17
C VAL A 14 20.42 14.74 -25.17
N THR A 15 19.63 13.73 -24.79
CA THR A 15 18.59 13.18 -25.67
C THR A 15 17.41 14.12 -25.92
N VAL A 16 17.09 14.99 -24.96
CA VAL A 16 16.02 16.00 -25.10
C VAL A 16 16.46 17.11 -26.05
N TYR A 17 17.71 17.59 -25.93
CA TYR A 17 18.26 18.65 -26.78
C TYR A 17 18.62 18.19 -28.21
N ALA A 18 18.67 16.87 -28.48
CA ALA A 18 19.05 16.32 -29.78
C ALA A 18 17.87 16.04 -30.75
N ARG A 19 16.63 16.48 -30.45
CA ARG A 19 15.52 16.29 -31.39
C ARG A 19 15.53 17.37 -32.49
N PRO A 20 15.42 16.99 -33.78
CA PRO A 20 15.37 17.94 -34.88
C PRO A 20 14.05 18.73 -34.88
N GLU A 21 14.12 20.05 -35.05
CA GLU A 21 13.00 21.01 -34.93
C GLU A 21 11.97 20.99 -36.08
N GLU A 22 12.13 20.17 -37.12
CA GLU A 22 11.34 20.32 -38.37
C GLU A 22 10.08 19.43 -38.48
N LYS A 23 9.36 19.13 -37.38
CA LYS A 23 8.16 18.27 -37.46
C LYS A 23 6.85 19.03 -37.74
N TYR A 24 6.80 20.34 -37.49
CA TYR A 24 5.57 21.14 -37.55
C TYR A 24 5.72 22.37 -38.44
N THR A 25 4.62 22.78 -39.07
CA THR A 25 4.62 23.95 -39.96
C THR A 25 4.65 25.24 -39.16
N THR A 26 5.46 26.20 -39.58
CA THR A 26 5.55 27.55 -39.00
C THR A 26 4.51 28.53 -39.56
N LYS A 27 3.63 28.04 -40.44
CA LYS A 27 2.66 28.85 -41.19
C LYS A 27 1.67 29.60 -40.29
N TYR A 28 1.41 29.07 -39.09
CA TYR A 28 0.41 29.58 -38.14
C TYR A 28 1.04 30.07 -36.83
N ASP A 29 2.34 30.39 -36.82
CA ASP A 29 3.04 30.79 -35.59
C ASP A 29 2.65 32.19 -35.10
N ASN A 30 2.16 33.05 -35.99
CA ASN A 30 1.76 34.43 -35.68
C ASN A 30 0.27 34.57 -35.28
N VAL A 31 -0.36 33.48 -34.82
CA VAL A 31 -1.74 33.53 -34.30
C VAL A 31 -1.76 34.28 -32.97
N ASP A 32 -2.64 35.28 -32.82
CA ASP A 32 -2.78 36.06 -31.59
C ASP A 32 -3.48 35.25 -30.49
N LEU A 33 -2.69 34.57 -29.67
CA LEU A 33 -3.16 33.75 -28.57
C LEU A 33 -3.85 34.59 -27.47
N ASP A 34 -3.38 35.82 -27.24
CA ASP A 34 -3.92 36.69 -26.21
C ASP A 34 -5.35 37.11 -26.54
N GLU A 35 -5.63 37.42 -27.80
CA GLU A 35 -6.99 37.69 -28.27
C GLU A 35 -7.90 36.47 -28.13
N ILE A 36 -7.41 35.29 -28.54
CA ILE A 36 -8.18 34.04 -28.49
C ILE A 36 -8.55 33.69 -27.06
N ILE A 37 -7.62 33.80 -26.11
CA ILE A 37 -7.84 33.44 -24.70
C ILE A 37 -8.74 34.47 -24.00
N LYS A 38 -8.63 35.77 -24.35
CA LYS A 38 -9.48 36.82 -23.78
C LYS A 38 -10.91 36.79 -24.32
N SER A 39 -11.17 36.08 -25.42
CA SER A 39 -12.46 36.02 -26.07
C SER A 39 -13.12 34.65 -25.93
N ASP A 40 -14.11 34.54 -25.05
CA ASP A 40 -14.88 33.32 -24.82
C ASP A 40 -15.44 32.70 -26.11
N ARG A 41 -15.83 33.54 -27.07
CA ARG A 41 -16.35 33.09 -28.36
C ARG A 41 -15.27 32.42 -29.19
N LEU A 42 -14.07 33.02 -29.27
CA LEU A 42 -12.96 32.49 -30.06
C LEU A 42 -12.43 31.22 -29.42
N LEU A 43 -12.17 31.24 -28.11
CA LEU A 43 -11.72 30.06 -27.36
C LEU A 43 -12.69 28.88 -27.50
N LYS A 44 -14.00 29.11 -27.37
CA LYS A 44 -15.01 28.04 -27.53
C LYS A 44 -15.00 27.43 -28.93
N ASN A 45 -14.71 28.20 -29.98
CA ASN A 45 -14.61 27.64 -31.34
C ASN A 45 -13.43 26.67 -31.47
N TYR A 46 -12.26 27.04 -30.92
CA TYR A 46 -11.09 26.15 -30.88
C TYR A 46 -11.36 24.88 -30.06
N VAL A 47 -11.95 25.02 -28.87
CA VAL A 47 -12.32 23.88 -28.01
C VAL A 47 -13.33 22.96 -28.70
N ASN A 48 -14.37 23.52 -29.33
CA ASN A 48 -15.37 22.73 -30.05
C ASN A 48 -14.77 22.02 -31.27
N CYS A 49 -13.82 22.63 -31.96
CA CYS A 49 -13.06 21.99 -33.03
C CYS A 49 -12.27 20.76 -32.50
N LEU A 50 -11.51 20.93 -31.41
CA LEU A 50 -10.73 19.85 -30.79
C LEU A 50 -11.62 18.70 -30.28
N LEU A 51 -12.83 19.02 -29.79
CA LEU A 51 -13.79 18.04 -29.26
C LEU A 51 -14.74 17.45 -30.31
N GLU A 52 -14.57 17.75 -31.60
CA GLU A 52 -15.48 17.28 -32.68
C GLU A 52 -16.93 17.76 -32.55
N LYS A 53 -17.14 18.86 -31.82
CA LYS A 53 -18.46 19.45 -31.57
C LYS A 53 -18.78 20.63 -32.49
N GLY A 54 -17.86 21.02 -33.37
CA GLY A 54 -18.01 22.18 -34.24
C GLY A 54 -17.04 22.21 -35.43
N LYS A 55 -17.18 23.23 -36.27
CA LYS A 55 -16.30 23.45 -37.41
C LYS A 55 -14.95 23.99 -36.94
N CYS A 56 -13.89 23.63 -37.66
CA CYS A 56 -12.54 24.11 -37.41
C CYS A 56 -12.16 25.25 -38.36
N THR A 57 -11.42 26.22 -37.86
CA THR A 57 -10.63 27.14 -38.67
C THR A 57 -9.37 26.43 -39.22
N PRO A 58 -8.67 26.99 -40.22
CA PRO A 58 -7.49 26.33 -40.80
C PRO A 58 -6.36 26.05 -39.80
N ASP A 59 -6.09 27.00 -38.91
CA ASP A 59 -5.15 26.87 -37.78
C ASP A 59 -5.65 25.87 -36.72
N GLY A 60 -6.93 25.93 -36.35
CA GLY A 60 -7.54 24.97 -35.42
C GLY A 60 -7.50 23.53 -35.94
N SER A 61 -7.63 23.34 -37.26
CA SER A 61 -7.51 22.03 -37.90
C SER A 61 -6.08 21.49 -37.83
N GLU A 62 -5.09 22.35 -38.05
CA GLU A 62 -3.68 21.99 -37.96
C GLU A 62 -3.29 21.68 -36.51
N LEU A 63 -3.74 22.49 -35.55
CA LEU A 63 -3.58 22.22 -34.13
C LEU A 63 -4.19 20.87 -33.76
N LYS A 64 -5.43 20.60 -34.16
CA LYS A 64 -6.11 19.31 -33.89
C LYS A 64 -5.34 18.12 -34.45
N ARG A 65 -4.74 18.26 -35.64
CA ARG A 65 -3.96 17.22 -36.31
C ARG A 65 -2.65 16.92 -35.59
N VAL A 66 -1.98 17.96 -35.10
CA VAL A 66 -0.66 17.89 -34.47
C VAL A 66 -0.72 17.55 -32.97
N LEU A 67 -1.81 17.94 -32.28
CA LEU A 67 -1.96 17.80 -30.85
C LEU A 67 -1.77 16.36 -30.32
N PRO A 68 -2.30 15.29 -30.97
CA PRO A 68 -2.06 13.91 -30.52
C PRO A 68 -0.59 13.53 -30.57
N ASP A 69 0.11 13.92 -31.63
CA ASP A 69 1.53 13.63 -31.83
C ASP A 69 2.40 14.39 -30.83
N ALA A 70 2.10 15.67 -30.56
CA ALA A 70 2.79 16.47 -29.55
C ALA A 70 2.61 15.88 -28.14
N LEU A 71 1.38 15.49 -27.78
CA LEU A 71 1.07 14.86 -26.49
C LEU A 71 1.72 13.48 -26.33
N HIS A 72 1.80 12.68 -27.40
CA HIS A 72 2.46 11.38 -27.35
C HIS A 72 3.99 11.49 -27.34
N SER A 73 4.57 12.44 -28.08
CA SER A 73 6.02 12.55 -28.25
C SER A 73 6.76 13.17 -27.06
N GLU A 74 6.07 13.97 -26.24
CA GLU A 74 6.65 14.59 -25.02
C GLU A 74 6.42 13.73 -23.76
N CYS A 75 5.31 13.01 -23.65
CA CYS A 75 5.02 12.18 -22.47
C CYS A 75 5.69 10.80 -22.51
N THR A 76 5.78 10.14 -23.67
CA THR A 76 6.13 8.69 -23.70
C THR A 76 7.59 8.41 -23.33
N ILE A 77 8.53 9.25 -23.77
CA ILE A 77 9.97 9.05 -23.48
C ILE A 77 10.32 9.50 -22.05
N VAL A 78 9.70 10.56 -21.55
CA VAL A 78 9.92 11.06 -20.18
C VAL A 78 9.28 10.13 -19.15
N ILE A 79 8.06 9.63 -19.40
CA ILE A 79 7.35 8.74 -18.47
C ILE A 79 8.05 7.38 -18.34
N VAL A 80 8.54 6.78 -19.44
CA VAL A 80 9.23 5.48 -19.39
C VAL A 80 10.60 5.61 -18.70
N ALA A 81 11.35 6.68 -18.97
CA ALA A 81 12.62 6.93 -18.30
C ALA A 81 12.44 7.24 -16.80
N PHE A 82 11.42 8.02 -16.45
CA PHE A 82 11.12 8.37 -15.06
C PHE A 82 10.55 7.18 -14.28
N ALA A 83 9.70 6.35 -14.89
CA ALA A 83 9.19 5.12 -14.29
C ALA A 83 10.29 4.07 -14.07
N ALA A 84 11.27 3.96 -14.96
CA ALA A 84 12.42 3.07 -14.78
C ALA A 84 13.34 3.53 -13.63
N VAL A 85 13.58 4.85 -13.52
CA VAL A 85 14.36 5.44 -12.42
C VAL A 85 13.61 5.35 -11.08
N ILE A 86 12.30 5.57 -11.08
CA ILE A 86 11.43 5.37 -9.91
C ILE A 86 11.40 3.89 -9.52
N GLY A 87 11.25 2.96 -10.46
CA GLY A 87 11.25 1.52 -10.17
C GLY A 87 12.56 1.04 -9.54
N LEU A 88 13.70 1.57 -9.99
CA LEU A 88 15.02 1.32 -9.37
C LEU A 88 15.22 2.04 -8.03
N ALA A 89 14.62 3.22 -7.83
CA ALA A 89 14.70 3.99 -6.58
C ALA A 89 13.69 3.52 -5.51
N LEU A 90 12.57 2.91 -5.93
CA LEU A 90 11.53 2.32 -5.09
C LEU A 90 11.77 0.83 -4.81
N ALA A 91 12.84 0.24 -5.34
CA ALA A 91 13.42 -0.99 -4.81
C ALA A 91 14.08 -0.71 -3.44
N ARG A 92 13.31 -0.13 -2.50
CA ARG A 92 13.60 -0.21 -1.08
C ARG A 92 13.10 -1.57 -0.60
N PRO A 93 13.86 -2.33 0.20
CA PRO A 93 13.23 -3.32 1.03
C PRO A 93 12.20 -2.58 1.90
N GLU A 94 10.93 -2.95 1.78
CA GLU A 94 9.90 -2.52 2.71
C GLU A 94 10.41 -2.89 4.10
N SER A 95 10.73 -1.90 4.91
CA SER A 95 11.08 -2.16 6.30
C SER A 95 9.80 -2.69 6.95
N GLU A 96 9.69 -4.01 7.07
CA GLU A 96 8.59 -4.67 7.78
C GLU A 96 8.46 -4.03 9.16
N GLU A 97 7.43 -3.20 9.36
CA GLU A 97 7.14 -2.63 10.68
C GLU A 97 6.71 -3.78 11.61
N LYS A 98 7.65 -4.31 12.39
CA LYS A 98 7.42 -5.40 13.34
C LYS A 98 6.74 -4.89 14.61
N TYR A 99 5.98 -5.77 15.26
CA TYR A 99 5.46 -5.49 16.60
C TYR A 99 6.59 -5.33 17.62
N THR A 100 6.33 -4.60 18.69
CA THR A 100 7.33 -4.41 19.75
C THR A 100 7.72 -5.74 20.39
N THR A 101 9.02 -5.96 20.58
CA THR A 101 9.57 -7.14 21.27
C THR A 101 9.80 -6.88 22.76
N LYS A 102 9.29 -5.76 23.30
CA LYS A 102 9.49 -5.36 24.71
C LYS A 102 9.01 -6.42 25.70
N TYR A 103 8.03 -7.22 25.31
CA TYR A 103 7.34 -8.19 26.17
C TYR A 103 7.61 -9.64 25.77
N ASP A 104 8.63 -9.89 24.94
CA ASP A 104 9.01 -11.22 24.46
C ASP A 104 9.52 -12.16 25.57
N ASP A 105 9.93 -11.61 26.73
CA ASP A 105 10.55 -12.35 27.85
C ASP A 105 9.57 -12.61 29.02
N ILE A 106 8.27 -12.46 28.81
CA ILE A 106 7.26 -12.80 29.82
C ILE A 106 7.23 -14.30 30.06
N ASP A 107 7.11 -14.70 31.33
CA ASP A 107 6.98 -16.09 31.72
C ASP A 107 5.57 -16.63 31.42
N LEU A 108 5.42 -17.18 30.21
CA LEU A 108 4.17 -17.83 29.79
C LEU A 108 3.84 -19.07 30.64
N ASP A 109 4.83 -19.77 31.19
CA ASP A 109 4.57 -20.96 32.01
C ASP A 109 3.95 -20.59 33.36
N GLU A 110 4.42 -19.51 33.97
CA GLU A 110 3.83 -18.99 35.21
C GLU A 110 2.38 -18.56 34.99
N ILE A 111 2.13 -17.81 33.90
CA ILE A 111 0.78 -17.35 33.55
C ILE A 111 -0.15 -18.55 33.32
N LEU A 112 0.26 -19.51 32.48
CA LEU A 112 -0.58 -20.65 32.11
C LEU A 112 -0.80 -21.65 33.27
N LYS A 113 0.07 -21.66 34.29
CA LYS A 113 -0.15 -22.48 35.50
C LYS A 113 -1.11 -21.84 36.50
N SER A 114 -1.39 -20.55 36.38
CA SER A 114 -2.19 -19.80 37.34
C SER A 114 -3.53 -19.38 36.75
N LYS A 115 -4.61 -20.04 37.19
CA LYS A 115 -5.98 -19.67 36.79
C LYS A 115 -6.29 -18.19 37.02
N ARG A 116 -5.75 -17.61 38.10
CA ARG A 116 -5.89 -16.17 38.38
C ARG A 116 -5.23 -15.32 37.29
N LEU A 117 -4.01 -15.66 36.86
CA LEU A 117 -3.29 -14.90 35.84
C LEU A 117 -3.95 -15.07 34.47
N ILE A 118 -4.28 -16.30 34.04
CA ILE A 118 -5.03 -16.54 32.80
C ILE A 118 -6.30 -15.69 32.76
N MET A 119 -7.08 -15.71 33.84
CA MET A 119 -8.34 -14.94 33.90
C MET A 119 -8.12 -13.43 33.80
N ASN A 120 -7.01 -12.90 34.30
CA ASN A 120 -6.69 -11.48 34.13
C ASN A 120 -6.45 -11.12 32.65
N TYR A 121 -5.66 -11.93 31.94
CA TYR A 121 -5.44 -11.74 30.50
C TYR A 121 -6.72 -11.94 29.70
N PHE A 122 -7.49 -12.99 30.01
CA PHE A 122 -8.77 -13.23 29.37
C PHE A 122 -9.73 -12.06 29.56
N ASN A 123 -9.90 -11.55 30.79
CA ASN A 123 -10.76 -10.40 31.06
C ASN A 123 -10.27 -9.14 30.35
N CYS A 124 -8.96 -8.92 30.26
CA CYS A 124 -8.39 -7.83 29.48
C CYS A 124 -8.77 -7.95 27.99
N LEU A 125 -8.54 -9.11 27.37
CA LEU A 125 -8.87 -9.39 25.97
C LEU A 125 -10.37 -9.33 25.70
N MET A 126 -11.21 -9.67 26.68
CA MET A 126 -12.65 -9.58 26.60
C MET A 126 -13.21 -8.20 26.97
N GLU A 127 -12.36 -7.24 27.35
CA GLU A 127 -12.74 -5.91 27.84
C GLU A 127 -13.66 -5.94 29.08
N LYS A 128 -13.51 -6.97 29.92
CA LYS A 128 -14.28 -7.18 31.15
C LYS A 128 -13.51 -6.83 32.42
N GLY A 129 -12.28 -6.33 32.31
CA GLY A 129 -11.43 -6.04 33.45
C GLY A 129 -10.17 -5.25 33.09
N PRO A 130 -9.31 -4.97 34.08
CA PRO A 130 -8.08 -4.23 33.87
C PRO A 130 -7.07 -5.02 33.02
N CYS A 131 -6.24 -4.29 32.28
CA CYS A 131 -5.13 -4.84 31.50
C CYS A 131 -3.79 -4.51 32.14
N THR A 132 -2.87 -5.47 32.13
CA THR A 132 -1.44 -5.20 32.33
C THR A 132 -0.86 -4.55 31.07
N ALA A 133 0.32 -3.94 31.15
CA ALA A 133 0.90 -3.21 30.01
C ALA A 133 1.17 -4.11 28.79
N ASP A 134 1.51 -5.37 29.02
CA ASP A 134 1.71 -6.40 28.02
C ASP A 134 0.39 -6.98 27.48
N GLY A 135 -0.62 -7.18 28.35
CA GLY A 135 -1.95 -7.60 27.94
C GLY A 135 -2.65 -6.55 27.08
N GLU A 136 -2.43 -5.27 27.37
CA GLU A 136 -2.93 -4.15 26.56
C GLU A 136 -2.30 -4.14 25.16
N GLU A 137 -0.97 -4.32 25.09
CA GLU A 137 -0.27 -4.39 23.81
C GLU A 137 -0.76 -5.60 22.99
N LEU A 138 -0.89 -6.77 23.63
CA LEU A 138 -1.45 -7.96 22.99
C LEU A 138 -2.86 -7.68 22.45
N ARG A 139 -3.76 -7.12 23.27
CA ARG A 139 -5.13 -6.79 22.85
C ARG A 139 -5.15 -5.86 21.63
N LYS A 140 -4.27 -4.87 21.61
CA LYS A 140 -4.16 -3.89 20.54
C LYS A 140 -3.69 -4.51 19.22
N VAL A 141 -2.70 -5.40 19.25
CA VAL A 141 -2.09 -5.99 18.05
C VAL A 141 -2.77 -7.28 17.57
N LEU A 142 -3.53 -7.95 18.44
CA LEU A 142 -4.14 -9.25 18.16
C LEU A 142 -5.05 -9.24 16.91
N PRO A 143 -5.94 -8.25 16.68
CA PRO A 143 -6.77 -8.23 15.48
C PRO A 143 -5.95 -8.11 14.18
N ASP A 144 -4.92 -7.25 14.14
CA ASP A 144 -4.02 -7.12 12.99
C ASP A 144 -3.26 -8.43 12.76
N ALA A 145 -2.74 -9.05 13.83
CA ALA A 145 -2.00 -10.30 13.74
C ALA A 145 -2.86 -11.45 13.17
N LEU A 146 -4.12 -11.57 13.59
CA LEU A 146 -5.06 -12.56 13.04
C LEU A 146 -5.36 -12.27 11.56
N HIS A 147 -5.60 -11.01 11.21
CA HIS A 147 -5.90 -10.60 9.84
C HIS A 147 -4.73 -10.82 8.89
N ASN A 148 -3.51 -10.45 9.30
CA ASN A 148 -2.33 -10.44 8.42
C ASN A 148 -1.49 -11.73 8.45
N GLY A 149 -1.80 -12.73 9.29
CA GLY A 149 -0.97 -13.93 9.34
C GLY A 149 0.24 -13.81 10.26
N CYS A 150 0.19 -12.92 11.25
CA CYS A 150 1.32 -12.62 12.13
C CYS A 150 2.61 -12.22 11.37
N GLN A 151 2.48 -11.55 10.22
CA GLN A 151 3.63 -11.15 9.38
C GLN A 151 4.62 -10.26 10.15
N LYS A 152 4.10 -9.43 11.05
CA LYS A 152 4.86 -8.49 11.89
C LYS A 152 5.36 -9.11 13.22
N CYS A 153 5.05 -10.38 13.48
CA CYS A 153 5.36 -11.04 14.75
C CYS A 153 6.82 -11.50 14.83
N SER A 154 7.40 -11.41 16.02
CA SER A 154 8.67 -12.07 16.34
C SER A 154 8.46 -13.59 16.37
N GLU A 155 9.55 -14.35 16.26
CA GLU A 155 9.48 -15.81 16.43
C GLU A 155 9.07 -16.20 17.86
N LYS A 156 9.41 -15.38 18.86
CA LYS A 156 8.95 -15.56 20.24
C LYS A 156 7.44 -15.38 20.37
N HIS A 157 6.86 -14.34 19.75
CA HIS A 157 5.40 -14.17 19.69
C HIS A 157 4.70 -15.38 19.04
N LYS A 158 5.22 -15.88 17.92
CA LYS A 158 4.63 -17.05 17.23
C LYS A 158 4.69 -18.32 18.08
N ASN A 159 5.84 -18.58 18.71
CA ASN A 159 6.01 -19.74 19.60
C ASN A 159 5.12 -19.62 20.86
N GLY A 160 5.04 -18.42 21.44
CA GLY A 160 4.17 -18.13 22.58
C GLY A 160 2.70 -18.32 22.25
N ALA A 161 2.25 -17.79 21.10
CA ALA A 161 0.88 -17.97 20.63
C ALA A 161 0.52 -19.45 20.48
N ARG A 162 1.37 -20.26 19.84
CA ARG A 162 1.14 -21.72 19.72
C ARG A 162 0.98 -22.40 21.08
N LYS A 163 1.83 -22.06 22.05
CA LYS A 163 1.77 -22.61 23.41
C LYS A 163 0.47 -22.23 24.13
N ILE A 164 0.08 -20.96 24.05
CA ILE A 164 -1.15 -20.44 24.68
C ILE A 164 -2.38 -21.09 24.05
N VAL A 165 -2.47 -21.10 22.71
CA VAL A 165 -3.58 -21.71 21.97
C VAL A 165 -3.75 -23.18 22.36
N ARG A 166 -2.66 -23.95 22.38
CA ARG A 166 -2.69 -25.35 22.83
C ARG A 166 -3.23 -25.48 24.24
N HIS A 167 -2.70 -24.70 25.18
CA HIS A 167 -3.15 -24.76 26.57
C HIS A 167 -4.64 -24.42 26.71
N LEU A 168 -5.12 -23.39 26.01
CA LEU A 168 -6.52 -22.98 26.05
C LEU A 168 -7.44 -24.05 25.47
N ILE A 169 -7.09 -24.67 24.34
CA ILE A 169 -7.89 -25.73 23.73
C ILE A 169 -7.94 -26.98 24.62
N ASP A 170 -6.80 -27.38 25.18
CA ASP A 170 -6.68 -28.64 25.94
C ASP A 170 -7.21 -28.52 27.37
N ASN A 171 -7.11 -27.35 28.02
CA ASN A 171 -7.38 -27.19 29.45
C ASN A 171 -8.50 -26.16 29.76
N GLU A 172 -8.71 -25.15 28.91
CA GLU A 172 -9.60 -24.01 29.19
C GLU A 172 -10.57 -23.76 28.03
N ARG A 173 -11.22 -24.83 27.55
CA ARG A 173 -12.01 -24.82 26.32
C ARG A 173 -13.09 -23.74 26.26
N GLU A 174 -13.75 -23.48 27.40
CA GLU A 174 -14.77 -22.44 27.51
C GLU A 174 -14.21 -21.02 27.28
N LEU A 175 -12.97 -20.76 27.71
CA LEU A 175 -12.30 -19.48 27.46
C LEU A 175 -11.91 -19.36 25.98
N TRP A 176 -11.44 -20.46 25.38
CA TRP A 176 -11.13 -20.51 23.95
C TRP A 176 -12.36 -20.18 23.10
N ASP A 177 -13.49 -20.84 23.35
CA ASP A 177 -14.70 -20.66 22.56
C ASP A 177 -15.24 -19.21 22.68
N GLN A 178 -15.09 -18.57 23.85
CA GLN A 178 -15.45 -17.15 24.04
C GLN A 178 -14.51 -16.20 23.30
N LEU A 179 -13.20 -16.47 23.31
CA LEU A 179 -12.23 -15.68 22.56
C LEU A 179 -12.45 -15.82 21.06
N GLU A 180 -12.70 -17.04 20.57
CA GLU A 180 -13.02 -17.29 19.17
C GLU A 180 -14.29 -16.56 18.77
N ALA A 181 -15.34 -16.59 19.59
CA ALA A 181 -16.55 -15.83 19.31
C ALA A 181 -16.31 -14.31 19.24
N LYS A 182 -15.38 -13.77 20.03
CA LYS A 182 -15.05 -12.33 20.01
C LYS A 182 -14.19 -11.92 18.81
N TYR A 183 -13.20 -12.74 18.46
CA TYR A 183 -12.17 -12.37 17.47
C TYR A 183 -12.37 -13.04 16.09
N ASP A 184 -13.17 -14.09 15.99
CA ASP A 184 -13.40 -14.89 14.79
C ASP A 184 -14.85 -15.40 14.68
N GLU A 185 -15.83 -14.50 14.79
CA GLU A 185 -17.26 -14.83 14.77
C GLU A 185 -17.68 -15.67 13.54
N ASN A 186 -17.08 -15.39 12.37
CA ASN A 186 -17.35 -16.09 11.11
C ASN A 186 -16.49 -17.35 10.89
N LYS A 187 -15.59 -17.69 11.82
CA LYS A 187 -14.62 -18.79 11.70
C LYS A 187 -13.71 -18.66 10.47
N GLU A 188 -13.42 -17.43 10.07
CA GLU A 188 -12.53 -17.11 8.96
C GLU A 188 -11.07 -17.41 9.33
N TYR A 189 -10.64 -17.02 10.53
CA TYR A 189 -9.28 -17.27 10.99
C TYR A 189 -9.05 -18.74 11.30
N ARG A 190 -10.01 -19.44 11.90
CA ARG A 190 -9.97 -20.90 12.08
C ARG A 190 -9.67 -21.60 10.76
N LYS A 191 -10.38 -21.24 9.69
CA LYS A 191 -10.14 -21.80 8.35
C LYS A 191 -8.76 -21.41 7.81
N LYS A 192 -8.37 -20.15 7.97
CA LYS A 192 -7.08 -19.63 7.50
C LYS A 192 -5.89 -20.37 8.12
N TYR A 193 -5.97 -20.67 9.42
CA TYR A 193 -4.89 -21.33 10.17
C TYR A 193 -5.08 -22.84 10.31
N GLN A 194 -6.06 -23.45 9.62
CA GLN A 194 -6.41 -24.86 9.75
C GLN A 194 -5.20 -25.80 9.58
N ALA A 195 -4.36 -25.54 8.58
CA ALA A 195 -3.16 -26.34 8.32
C ALA A 195 -2.13 -26.28 9.47
N GLU A 196 -2.03 -25.14 10.15
CA GLU A 196 -1.13 -24.97 11.31
C GLU A 196 -1.70 -25.68 12.54
N ILE A 197 -3.01 -25.55 12.77
CA ILE A 197 -3.75 -26.24 13.83
C ILE A 197 -3.59 -27.76 13.70
N GLU A 198 -3.76 -28.30 12.49
CA GLU A 198 -3.58 -29.73 12.19
C GLU A 198 -2.13 -30.18 12.40
N LYS A 199 -1.16 -29.37 11.96
CA LYS A 199 0.27 -29.65 12.15
C LYS A 199 0.66 -29.72 13.62
N GLU A 200 0.03 -28.90 14.47
CA GLU A 200 0.23 -28.90 15.93
C GLU A 200 -0.55 -30.03 16.65
N GLY A 201 -1.40 -30.75 15.91
CA GLY A 201 -2.23 -31.85 16.42
C GLY A 201 -3.41 -31.39 17.29
N LEU A 202 -3.84 -30.13 17.12
CA LEU A 202 -4.93 -29.54 17.89
C LEU A 202 -6.29 -29.92 17.30
N LYS A 203 -7.27 -30.23 18.17
CA LYS A 203 -8.65 -30.56 17.75
C LYS A 203 -9.59 -29.41 18.12
N LEU A 204 -9.88 -28.57 17.14
CA LEU A 204 -10.78 -27.41 17.26
C LEU A 204 -12.23 -27.75 16.94
#